data_AF-A0A6G8KY78-F1
#
_entry.id   AF-A0A6G8KY78-F1
#
_cell.length_a   1.000
_cell.length_b   1.000
_cell.length_c   1.000
_cell.angle_alpha   90.00
_cell.angle_beta   90.00
_cell.angle_gamma   90.00
#
_symmetry.space_group_name_H-M   'P 1'
#
loop_
_entity.id
_entity.type
_entity.pdbx_description
1 polymer ?
#
loop_
_entity_poly.entity_id
_entity_poly.type
_entity_poly.pdbx_seq_one_letter_code
_entity_poly.pdbx_strand_id
1 'polypeptide(L)'
;MTVNELAAALVGLIDAYASRLTEMRTRYALLFELEADDPVRATLSQRSPVQQRMADLVIDALDSLNVSAADARAAELLLLTDALLAHHVVTGRDTSSTAAIVTTYLQGLLHG
;
A
#
# COMPACT_ATOMS: atom_id res chain seq x y z
N MET A 1 15.86 2.55 9.97
CA MET A 1 14.52 2.96 9.52
C MET A 1 13.89 3.79 10.62
N THR A 2 13.40 4.99 10.30
CA THR A 2 12.54 5.80 11.17
C THR A 2 11.11 5.80 10.64
N VAL A 3 10.13 6.25 11.44
CA VAL A 3 8.74 6.44 10.98
C VAL A 3 8.68 7.34 9.75
N ASN A 4 9.42 8.45 9.76
CA ASN A 4 9.42 9.40 8.65
C ASN A 4 10.04 8.81 7.39
N GLU A 5 11.08 7.98 7.53
CA GLU A 5 11.69 7.26 6.40
C GLU A 5 10.71 6.25 5.79
N LEU A 6 10.03 5.46 6.62
CA LEU A 6 9.02 4.49 6.16
C LEU A 6 7.81 5.20 5.52
N ALA A 7 7.32 6.26 6.15
CA ALA A 7 6.23 7.06 5.60
C ALA A 7 6.61 7.66 4.23
N ALA A 8 7.81 8.23 4.11
CA ALA A 8 8.30 8.78 2.85
C ALA A 8 8.45 7.70 1.76
N ALA A 9 8.93 6.51 2.10
CA ALA A 9 9.02 5.39 1.17
C ALA A 9 7.65 4.96 0.64
N LEU A 10 6.64 4.86 1.52
CA LEU A 10 5.27 4.50 1.13
C LEU A 10 4.59 5.59 0.30
N VAL A 11 4.80 6.86 0.63
CA VAL A 11 4.32 7.99 -0.18
C VAL A 11 4.95 7.95 -1.57
N GLY A 12 6.27 7.77 -1.66
CA GLY A 12 6.97 7.64 -2.93
C GLY A 12 6.47 6.47 -3.78
N LEU A 13 6.10 5.36 -3.14
CA LEU A 13 5.46 4.23 -3.83
C LEU A 13 4.09 4.60 -4.39
N ILE A 14 3.25 5.29 -3.61
CA ILE A 14 1.92 5.75 -4.07
C ILE A 14 2.07 6.73 -5.23
N ASP A 15 2.99 7.69 -5.13
CA ASP A 15 3.24 8.67 -6.19
C ASP A 15 3.76 8.00 -7.48
N ALA A 16 4.64 7.00 -7.35
CA ALA A 16 5.11 6.22 -8.49
C ALA A 16 3.96 5.48 -9.19
N TYR A 17 3.04 4.87 -8.45
CA TYR A 17 1.85 4.24 -9.04
C TYR A 17 0.86 5.27 -9.60
N ALA A 18 0.66 6.39 -8.93
CA ALA A 18 -0.21 7.48 -9.36
C ALA A 18 0.24 8.08 -10.70
N SER A 19 1.56 8.15 -10.94
CA SER A 19 2.12 8.57 -12.22
C SER A 19 1.78 7.63 -13.40
N ARG A 20 1.32 6.41 -13.10
CA ARG A 20 0.94 5.35 -14.04
C ARG A 20 -0.57 5.10 -14.02
N LEU A 21 -1.32 6.20 -14.12
CA LEU A 21 -2.77 6.24 -13.90
C LEU A 21 -3.53 5.26 -14.81
N THR A 22 -3.14 5.12 -16.07
CA THR A 22 -3.78 4.21 -17.03
C THR A 22 -3.62 2.75 -16.60
N GLU A 23 -2.42 2.34 -16.21
CA GLU A 23 -2.16 0.99 -15.73
C GLU A 23 -2.90 0.71 -14.43
N MET A 24 -2.97 1.67 -13.51
CA MET A 24 -3.71 1.50 -12.25
C MET A 24 -5.21 1.40 -12.47
N ARG A 25 -5.79 2.22 -13.37
CA ARG A 25 -7.20 2.07 -13.77
C ARG A 25 -7.47 0.71 -14.37
N THR A 26 -6.58 0.24 -15.23
CA THR A 26 -6.69 -1.08 -15.86
C THR A 26 -6.62 -2.18 -14.80
N ARG A 27 -5.67 -2.10 -13.85
CA ARG A 27 -5.56 -3.03 -12.72
C ARG A 27 -6.85 -3.08 -11.92
N TYR A 28 -7.39 -1.92 -11.51
CA TYR A 28 -8.62 -1.89 -10.71
C TYR A 28 -9.84 -2.38 -11.49
N ALA A 29 -10.00 -2.02 -12.76
CA ALA A 29 -11.07 -2.56 -13.60
C ALA A 29 -11.00 -4.08 -13.70
N LEU A 30 -9.82 -4.65 -14.00
CA LEU A 30 -9.64 -6.09 -14.07
C LEU A 30 -9.89 -6.79 -12.72
N LEU A 31 -9.55 -6.17 -11.59
CA LEU A 31 -9.87 -6.74 -10.26
C LEU A 31 -11.38 -6.83 -9.98
N PHE A 32 -12.20 -5.98 -10.63
CA PHE A 32 -13.66 -6.03 -10.54
C PHE A 32 -14.29 -7.01 -11.54
N GLU A 33 -13.75 -7.09 -12.76
CA GLU A 33 -14.31 -7.92 -13.84
C GLU A 33 -13.92 -9.40 -13.75
N LEU A 34 -12.75 -9.71 -13.17
CA LEU A 34 -12.28 -11.09 -13.07
C LEU A 34 -12.93 -11.83 -11.90
N GLU A 35 -13.35 -13.06 -12.16
CA GLU A 35 -13.86 -13.98 -11.15
C GLU A 35 -12.80 -14.31 -10.09
N ALA A 36 -13.26 -14.73 -8.91
CA ALA A 36 -12.39 -14.88 -7.76
C ALA A 36 -11.29 -15.94 -7.93
N ASP A 37 -11.59 -16.97 -8.74
CA ASP A 37 -10.72 -18.10 -9.07
C ASP A 37 -9.87 -17.87 -10.33
N ASP A 38 -10.02 -16.73 -11.01
CA ASP A 38 -9.21 -16.40 -12.17
C ASP A 38 -7.73 -16.21 -11.75
N PRO A 39 -6.78 -16.95 -12.37
CA PRO A 39 -5.37 -16.88 -12.01
C PRO A 39 -4.75 -15.48 -12.23
N VAL A 40 -5.28 -14.69 -13.17
CA VAL A 40 -4.85 -13.31 -13.42
C VAL A 40 -5.28 -12.39 -12.28
N ARG A 41 -6.42 -12.66 -11.64
CA ARG A 41 -6.83 -11.88 -10.46
C ARG A 41 -5.81 -12.00 -9.32
N ALA A 42 -5.22 -13.18 -9.13
CA ALA A 42 -4.17 -13.38 -8.15
C ALA A 42 -2.93 -12.52 -8.44
N THR A 43 -2.51 -12.40 -9.71
CA THR A 43 -1.33 -11.61 -10.11
C THR A 43 -1.55 -10.10 -10.05
N LEU A 44 -2.81 -9.63 -10.05
CA LEU A 44 -3.18 -8.23 -9.90
C LEU A 44 -3.46 -7.82 -8.45
N SER A 45 -3.63 -8.81 -7.56
CA SER A 45 -3.95 -8.62 -6.13
C SER A 45 -2.71 -8.55 -5.24
N GLN A 46 -2.94 -8.44 -3.93
CA GLN A 46 -1.92 -8.56 -2.87
C GLN A 46 -1.19 -9.92 -2.89
N ARG A 47 -1.73 -10.92 -3.61
CA ARG A 47 -1.10 -12.25 -3.77
C ARG A 47 -0.03 -12.30 -4.85
N SER A 48 0.24 -11.20 -5.55
CA SER A 48 1.31 -11.16 -6.54
C SER A 48 2.70 -11.26 -5.88
N PRO A 49 3.70 -11.89 -6.52
CA PRO A 49 5.05 -11.97 -5.96
C PRO A 49 5.69 -10.61 -5.64
N VAL A 50 5.31 -9.56 -6.37
CA VAL A 50 5.77 -8.19 -6.12
C VAL A 50 5.16 -7.64 -4.82
N GLN A 51 3.85 -7.83 -4.63
CA GLN A 51 3.17 -7.38 -3.41
C GLN A 51 3.61 -8.18 -2.19
N GLN A 52 3.92 -9.47 -2.35
CA GLN A 52 4.49 -10.29 -1.27
C GLN A 52 5.88 -9.80 -0.85
N ARG A 53 6.78 -9.51 -1.79
CA ARG A 53 8.09 -8.90 -1.45
C ARG A 53 7.94 -7.53 -0.81
N MET A 54 6.94 -6.76 -1.23
CA MET A 54 6.64 -5.48 -0.58
C MET A 54 6.19 -5.70 0.87
N ALA A 55 5.36 -6.71 1.12
CA ALA A 55 4.97 -7.10 2.47
C ALA A 55 6.19 -7.47 3.32
N ASP A 56 7.09 -8.32 2.81
CA ASP A 56 8.31 -8.70 3.53
C ASP A 56 9.16 -7.46 3.91
N LEU A 57 9.35 -6.52 2.97
CA LEU A 57 10.10 -5.28 3.24
C LEU A 57 9.42 -4.38 4.28
N VAL A 58 8.08 -4.30 4.26
CA VAL A 58 7.32 -3.53 5.24
C VAL A 58 7.37 -4.21 6.61
N ILE A 59 7.31 -5.54 6.68
CA ILE A 59 7.47 -6.31 7.92
C ILE A 59 8.84 -6.02 8.52
N ASP A 60 9.93 -6.16 7.74
CA ASP A 60 11.29 -5.87 8.19
C ASP A 60 11.43 -4.42 8.71
N ALA A 61 10.78 -3.47 8.04
CA ALA A 61 10.76 -2.08 8.46
C ALA A 61 10.03 -1.87 9.80
N LEU A 62 8.86 -2.49 9.97
CA LEU A 62 8.06 -2.42 11.19
C LEU A 62 8.74 -3.14 12.37
N ASP A 63 9.38 -4.28 12.12
CA ASP A 63 10.19 -4.99 13.12
C ASP A 63 11.36 -4.13 13.61
N SER A 64 12.03 -3.43 12.70
CA SER A 64 13.12 -2.50 13.08
C SER A 64 12.64 -1.32 13.93
N LEU A 65 11.34 -1.01 13.88
CA LEU A 65 10.67 -0.01 14.70
C LEU A 65 10.06 -0.59 15.99
N ASN A 66 10.23 -1.89 16.25
CA ASN A 66 9.64 -2.64 17.37
C ASN A 66 8.11 -2.58 17.41
N VAL A 67 7.45 -2.54 16.25
CA VAL A 67 5.99 -2.60 16.15
C VAL A 67 5.52 -4.01 16.49
N SER A 68 4.54 -4.12 17.39
CA SER A 68 3.94 -5.41 17.73
C SER A 68 3.09 -5.96 16.56
N ALA A 69 3.12 -7.29 16.38
CA ALA A 69 2.42 -7.96 15.28
C ALA A 69 2.73 -7.35 13.90
N ALA A 70 4.03 -7.18 13.59
CA ALA A 70 4.51 -6.52 12.38
C ALA A 70 3.93 -7.12 11.09
N ASP A 71 3.67 -8.42 11.05
CA ASP A 71 3.00 -9.12 9.96
C ASP A 71 1.58 -8.61 9.71
N ALA A 72 0.75 -8.57 10.76
CA ALA A 72 -0.61 -8.05 10.69
C ALA A 72 -0.62 -6.55 10.35
N ARG A 73 0.29 -5.77 10.96
CA ARG A 73 0.40 -4.33 10.72
C ARG A 73 0.90 -3.99 9.32
N ALA A 74 1.77 -4.81 8.75
CA ALA A 74 2.21 -4.68 7.36
C ALA A 74 1.04 -4.90 6.39
N ALA A 75 0.22 -5.92 6.64
CA ALA A 75 -0.96 -6.19 5.82
C ALA A 75 -1.97 -5.02 5.86
N GLU A 76 -2.24 -4.48 7.05
CA GLU A 76 -3.11 -3.30 7.22
C GLU A 76 -2.53 -2.06 6.53
N LEU A 77 -1.22 -1.83 6.66
CA LEU A 77 -0.54 -0.69 6.03
C LEU A 77 -0.59 -0.76 4.51
N LEU A 78 -0.33 -1.93 3.93
CA LEU A 78 -0.41 -2.13 2.48
C LEU A 78 -1.85 -1.99 1.97
N LEU A 79 -2.84 -2.44 2.74
CA LEU A 79 -4.25 -2.22 2.42
C LEU A 79 -4.59 -0.72 2.43
N LEU A 80 -4.11 0.03 3.42
CA LEU A 80 -4.28 1.49 3.47
C LEU A 80 -3.62 2.17 2.26
N THR A 81 -2.39 1.79 1.92
CA THR A 81 -1.67 2.28 0.74
C THR A 81 -2.44 2.02 -0.56
N ASP A 82 -2.95 0.80 -0.76
CA ASP A 82 -3.74 0.45 -1.95
C ASP A 82 -5.08 1.20 -2.00
N ALA A 83 -5.73 1.42 -0.85
CA ALA A 83 -6.97 2.20 -0.76
C ALA A 83 -6.76 3.69 -1.10
N LEU A 84 -5.66 4.30 -0.62
CA LEU A 84 -5.28 5.67 -0.96
C LEU A 84 -4.99 5.81 -2.46
N LEU A 85 -4.27 4.85 -3.04
CA LEU A 85 -4.02 4.81 -4.48
C LEU A 85 -5.33 4.64 -5.27
N ALA A 86 -6.22 3.74 -4.86
CA ALA A 86 -7.52 3.55 -5.50
C ALA A 86 -8.36 4.84 -5.44
N HIS A 87 -8.39 5.52 -4.29
CA HIS A 87 -9.08 6.80 -4.14
C HIS A 87 -8.53 7.85 -5.10
N HIS A 88 -7.21 7.99 -5.20
CA HIS A 88 -6.55 8.90 -6.15
C HIS A 88 -6.95 8.58 -7.60
N VAL A 89 -6.87 7.31 -7.98
CA VAL A 89 -7.14 6.84 -9.35
C VAL A 89 -8.59 7.05 -9.77
N VAL A 90 -9.54 6.83 -8.86
CA VAL A 90 -10.98 6.98 -9.08
C VAL A 90 -11.40 8.44 -9.08
N THR A 91 -10.92 9.24 -8.12
CA THR A 91 -11.38 10.63 -7.95
C THR A 91 -10.58 11.64 -8.77
N GLY A 92 -9.38 11.30 -9.22
CA GLY A 92 -8.46 12.23 -9.88
C GLY A 92 -7.95 13.36 -8.98
N ARG A 93 -8.18 13.29 -7.66
CA ARG A 93 -7.65 14.23 -6.67
C ARG A 93 -6.18 13.97 -6.42
N ASP A 94 -5.38 14.97 -6.12
CA ASP A 94 -3.95 14.78 -5.81
C ASP A 94 -3.68 13.91 -4.55
N THR A 95 -2.42 13.52 -4.36
CA THR A 95 -1.94 12.72 -3.23
C THR A 95 -1.57 13.58 -2.01
N SER A 96 -2.02 14.83 -1.93
CA SER A 96 -1.54 15.80 -0.92
C SER A 96 -1.78 15.37 0.53
N SER A 97 -2.85 14.62 0.82
CA SER A 97 -3.17 14.11 2.15
C SER A 97 -2.49 12.78 2.48
N THR A 98 -1.93 12.07 1.49
CA THR A 98 -1.36 10.72 1.64
C THR A 98 -0.26 10.69 2.71
N ALA A 99 0.66 11.66 2.67
CA ALA A 99 1.77 11.72 3.60
C ALA A 99 1.30 11.89 5.06
N ALA A 100 0.31 12.75 5.28
CA ALA A 100 -0.27 12.96 6.61
C ALA A 100 -0.96 11.68 7.11
N ILE A 101 -1.78 11.04 6.27
CA ILE A 101 -2.52 9.82 6.65
C ILE A 101 -1.56 8.68 7.01
N VAL A 102 -0.57 8.40 6.16
CA VAL A 102 0.41 7.32 6.39
C VAL A 102 1.25 7.59 7.64
N THR A 103 1.70 8.83 7.83
CA THR A 103 2.49 9.21 9.01
C THR A 103 1.68 9.06 10.30
N THR A 104 0.44 9.56 10.32
CA THR A 104 -0.44 9.44 11.49
C THR A 104 -0.74 7.98 11.81
N TYR A 105 -0.98 7.14 10.80
CA TYR A 105 -1.18 5.70 10.99
C TYR A 105 0.04 5.04 11.63
N LEU A 106 1.24 5.26 11.08
CA LEU A 106 2.49 4.70 11.60
C LEU A 106 2.80 5.19 13.02
N GLN A 107 2.52 6.45 13.32
CA GLN A 107 2.63 6.99 14.69
C GLN A 107 1.67 6.27 15.64
N GLY A 108 0.44 5.98 15.21
CA GLY A 108 -0.52 5.21 15.99
C GLY A 108 -0.02 3.82 16.38
N LEU A 109 0.72 3.15 15.48
CA LEU A 109 1.29 1.82 15.73
C LEU A 109 2.40 1.81 16.79
N LEU A 110 3.07 2.93 17.03
CA LEU A 110 4.15 3.02 18.03
C LEU A 110 3.65 3.44 19.43
N HIS A 111 2.45 3.99 19.52
CA HIS A 111 1.88 4.48 20.78
C HIS A 111 0.70 3.66 21.29
N GLY A 112 0.26 2.64 20.54
CA GLY A 112 -0.80 1.70 20.91
C GLY A 112 -0.24 0.35 21.32
#